data_AF-A0A926Z9B6-F1
#
_entry.id   AF-A0A926Z9B6-F1
#
_cell.length_a   1.000
_cell.length_b   1.000
_cell.length_c   1.000
_cell.angle_alpha   90.00
_cell.angle_beta   90.00
_cell.angle_gamma   90.00
#
_symmetry.space_group_name_H-M   'P 1'
#
loop_
_entity.id
_entity.type
_entity.pdbx_description
1 polymer ?
#
loop_
_entity_poly.entity_id
_entity_poly.type
_entity_poly.pdbx_seq_one_letter_code
_entity_poly.pdbx_strand_id
1 'polypeptide(L)'
;MEIFETHPAITALRNGEAVTDLLLVALERTLRRELGGSNIQLSESNIRKAFNLKMTSLLAFLRVLLEFEALPDYKDIVERNFEQFITQHQYNANQIRFLRAVQSVFLQKRRLEVTDLYDEPLDRFGEDAVERWFTEDEVNELIYFTEQFAA
;
A
#
# COMPACT_ATOMS: atom_id res chain seq x y z
N MET A 1 -1.89 -14.56 -19.97
CA MET A 1 -1.07 -13.40 -19.54
C MET A 1 -1.56 -12.13 -20.25
N GLU A 2 -2.87 -11.87 -20.21
CA GLU A 2 -3.49 -10.75 -20.94
C GLU A 2 -3.28 -9.39 -20.24
N ILE A 3 -3.08 -9.41 -18.92
CA ILE A 3 -2.80 -8.22 -18.07
C ILE A 3 -1.60 -7.40 -18.59
N PHE A 4 -0.55 -8.07 -19.08
CA PHE A 4 0.64 -7.39 -19.59
C PHE A 4 0.42 -6.68 -20.92
N GLU A 5 -0.71 -6.93 -21.59
CA GLU A 5 -1.04 -6.34 -22.88
C GLU A 5 -2.05 -5.20 -22.74
N THR A 6 -2.87 -5.19 -21.68
CA THR A 6 -4.04 -4.29 -21.59
C THR A 6 -4.09 -3.41 -20.34
N HIS A 7 -3.31 -3.67 -19.29
CA HIS A 7 -3.41 -2.86 -18.08
C HIS A 7 -2.88 -1.44 -18.32
N PRO A 8 -3.65 -0.36 -18.05
CA PRO A 8 -3.24 1.01 -18.39
C PRO A 8 -1.91 1.44 -17.79
N ALA A 9 -1.59 1.00 -16.56
CA ALA A 9 -0.27 1.22 -15.96
C ALA A 9 0.87 0.66 -16.83
N ILE A 10 0.73 -0.56 -17.36
CA ILE A 10 1.76 -1.22 -18.17
C ILE A 10 1.90 -0.51 -19.53
N THR A 11 0.78 -0.11 -20.13
CA THR A 11 0.77 0.68 -21.36
C THR A 11 1.51 2.00 -21.18
N ALA A 12 1.18 2.75 -20.11
CA ALA A 12 1.84 4.02 -19.80
C ALA A 12 3.35 3.84 -19.55
N LEU A 13 3.75 2.82 -18.76
CA LEU A 13 5.17 2.51 -18.53
C LEU A 13 5.92 2.21 -19.83
N ARG A 14 5.32 1.43 -20.74
CA ARG A 14 5.91 1.10 -22.05
C ARG A 14 6.06 2.32 -22.96
N ASN A 15 5.14 3.27 -22.85
CA ASN A 15 5.17 4.51 -23.63
C ASN A 15 6.08 5.58 -23.01
N GLY A 16 6.66 5.34 -21.83
CA GLY A 16 7.45 6.33 -21.09
C GLY A 16 6.59 7.45 -20.49
N GLU A 17 5.30 7.22 -20.29
CA GLU A 17 4.36 8.16 -19.70
C GLU A 17 4.43 8.12 -18.17
N ALA A 18 4.10 9.23 -17.52
CA ALA A 18 3.99 9.29 -16.07
C ALA A 18 2.81 8.42 -15.59
N VAL A 19 3.04 7.59 -14.57
CA VAL A 19 2.02 6.72 -13.99
C VAL A 19 1.70 7.20 -12.59
N THR A 20 0.41 7.38 -12.30
CA THR A 20 -0.04 7.79 -10.98
C THR A 20 0.05 6.64 -9.98
N ASP A 21 0.21 6.99 -8.71
CA ASP A 21 0.28 6.05 -7.60
C ASP A 21 -0.96 5.15 -7.52
N LEU A 22 -2.14 5.74 -7.70
CA LEU A 22 -3.40 5.00 -7.73
C LEU A 22 -3.45 3.98 -8.87
N LEU A 23 -2.87 4.31 -10.02
CA LEU A 23 -2.81 3.40 -11.16
C LEU A 23 -1.81 2.27 -10.94
N LEU A 24 -0.70 2.53 -10.23
CA LEU A 24 0.24 1.51 -9.79
C LEU A 24 -0.34 0.58 -8.71
N VAL A 25 -1.13 1.12 -7.78
CA VAL A 25 -1.87 0.30 -6.81
C VAL A 25 -2.90 -0.58 -7.51
N ALA A 26 -3.61 -0.04 -8.50
CA ALA A 26 -4.54 -0.83 -9.31
C ALA A 26 -3.83 -1.97 -10.06
N LEU A 27 -2.61 -1.73 -10.55
CA LEU A 27 -1.76 -2.77 -11.13
C LEU A 27 -1.38 -3.84 -10.09
N GLU A 28 -0.94 -3.44 -8.88
CA GLU A 28 -0.63 -4.37 -7.78
C GLU A 28 -1.85 -5.25 -7.44
N ARG A 29 -3.05 -4.68 -7.31
CA ARG A 29 -4.31 -5.43 -7.09
C ARG A 29 -4.59 -6.44 -8.20
N THR A 30 -4.43 -6.01 -9.46
CA THR A 30 -4.69 -6.86 -10.62
C THR A 30 -3.71 -8.04 -10.64
N LEU A 31 -2.42 -7.77 -10.42
CA LEU A 31 -1.39 -8.81 -10.31
C LEU A 31 -1.72 -9.81 -9.20
N ARG A 32 -2.16 -9.36 -8.01
CA ARG A 32 -2.56 -10.25 -6.91
C ARG A 32 -3.71 -11.17 -7.28
N ARG A 33 -4.74 -10.63 -7.94
CA ARG A 33 -5.92 -11.40 -8.36
C ARG A 33 -5.55 -12.47 -9.38
N GLU A 34 -4.83 -12.08 -10.42
CA GLU A 34 -4.49 -12.96 -11.55
C GLU A 34 -3.44 -14.03 -11.16
N LEU A 35 -2.44 -13.64 -10.37
CA LEU A 35 -1.37 -14.54 -9.93
C LEU A 35 -1.74 -15.34 -8.67
N GLY A 36 -2.71 -14.90 -7.88
CA GLY A 36 -3.21 -15.62 -6.72
C GLY A 36 -4.27 -16.68 -7.04
N GLY A 37 -4.98 -16.54 -8.17
CA GLY A 37 -6.08 -17.44 -8.57
C GLY A 37 -5.67 -18.63 -9.44
N SER A 38 -4.45 -18.67 -9.97
CA SER A 38 -3.96 -19.78 -10.77
C SER A 38 -3.23 -20.82 -9.89
N ASN A 39 -3.17 -22.09 -10.30
CA ASN A 39 -2.52 -23.21 -9.57
C ASN A 39 -1.04 -22.96 -9.19
N ILE A 40 -0.47 -21.85 -9.65
CA ILE A 40 0.80 -21.30 -9.20
C ILE A 40 0.44 -20.36 -8.05
N GLN A 41 0.58 -20.80 -6.79
CA GLN A 41 0.45 -19.89 -5.65
C GLN A 41 1.61 -18.89 -5.68
N LEU A 42 1.50 -17.82 -6.48
CA LEU A 42 2.39 -16.68 -6.45
C LEU A 42 1.98 -15.78 -5.28
N SER A 43 2.13 -16.30 -4.06
CA SER A 43 2.15 -15.44 -2.87
C SER A 43 3.47 -14.66 -2.89
N GLU A 44 3.49 -13.44 -2.35
CA GLU A 44 4.75 -12.71 -2.14
C GLU A 44 5.79 -13.58 -1.41
N SER A 45 5.34 -14.44 -0.50
CA SER A 45 6.20 -15.38 0.21
C SER A 45 6.86 -16.41 -0.71
N ASN A 46 6.15 -16.87 -1.74
CA ASN A 46 6.66 -17.82 -2.73
C ASN A 46 7.58 -17.14 -3.76
N ILE A 47 7.33 -15.88 -4.12
CA ILE A 47 8.25 -15.07 -4.93
C ILE A 47 9.58 -14.87 -4.19
N ARG A 48 9.52 -14.47 -2.92
CA ARG A 48 10.72 -14.30 -2.07
C ARG A 48 11.55 -15.59 -2.00
N LYS A 49 10.89 -16.75 -1.83
CA LYS A 49 11.56 -18.06 -1.78
C LYS A 49 12.13 -18.49 -3.13
N ALA A 50 11.38 -18.32 -4.22
CA ALA A 50 11.78 -18.80 -5.55
C ALA A 50 12.90 -17.97 -6.17
N PHE A 51 12.97 -16.67 -5.87
CA PHE A 51 13.93 -15.77 -6.48
C PHE A 51 15.07 -15.34 -5.55
N ASN A 52 15.05 -15.70 -4.27
CA ASN A 52 16.04 -15.25 -3.27
C ASN A 52 16.20 -13.70 -3.21
N LEU A 53 15.17 -12.98 -3.67
CA LEU A 53 15.15 -11.53 -3.72
C LEU A 53 14.41 -10.98 -2.50
N LYS A 54 14.89 -9.85 -1.97
CA LYS A 54 14.21 -9.04 -0.94
C LYS A 54 12.94 -8.35 -1.49
N MET A 55 12.17 -9.00 -2.36
CA MET A 55 11.00 -8.39 -3.02
C MET A 55 9.82 -8.32 -2.06
N THR A 56 9.31 -7.10 -1.86
CA THR A 56 8.26 -6.81 -0.87
C THR A 56 6.86 -6.59 -1.48
N SER A 57 6.74 -6.65 -2.81
CA SER A 57 5.49 -6.47 -3.56
C SER A 57 5.57 -7.07 -4.98
N LEU A 58 4.44 -7.17 -5.68
CA LEU A 58 4.41 -7.64 -7.08
C LEU A 58 4.94 -6.58 -8.05
N LEU A 59 4.76 -5.30 -7.75
CA LEU A 59 5.44 -4.20 -8.47
C LEU A 59 6.97 -4.34 -8.42
N ALA A 60 7.53 -4.70 -7.26
CA ALA A 60 8.97 -4.91 -7.14
C ALA A 60 9.45 -6.09 -8.03
N PHE A 61 8.63 -7.15 -8.13
CA PHE A 61 8.90 -8.25 -9.05
C PHE A 61 8.81 -7.81 -10.52
N LEU A 62 7.80 -7.02 -10.89
CA LEU A 62 7.68 -6.46 -12.24
C LEU A 62 8.84 -5.56 -12.62
N ARG A 63 9.36 -4.75 -11.70
CA ARG A 63 10.55 -3.92 -11.94
C ARG A 63 11.71 -4.76 -12.45
N VAL A 64 11.97 -5.90 -11.80
CA VAL A 64 13.04 -6.82 -12.19
C VAL A 64 12.73 -7.49 -13.51
N LEU A 65 11.50 -7.98 -13.69
CA LEU A 65 11.08 -8.69 -14.90
C LEU A 65 11.11 -7.81 -16.16
N LEU A 66 10.74 -6.53 -16.02
CA LEU A 66 10.64 -5.56 -17.11
C LEU A 66 11.89 -4.69 -17.25
N GLU A 67 12.90 -4.87 -16.40
CA GLU A 67 14.11 -4.04 -16.34
C GLU A 67 13.81 -2.52 -16.23
N PHE A 68 12.71 -2.17 -15.54
CA PHE A 68 12.21 -0.79 -15.47
C PHE A 68 12.53 -0.16 -14.10
N GLU A 69 13.76 0.32 -13.93
CA GLU A 69 14.28 0.80 -12.63
C GLU A 69 13.41 1.87 -11.95
N ALA A 70 12.70 2.69 -12.72
CA ALA A 70 11.85 3.76 -12.20
C ALA A 70 10.55 3.27 -11.54
N LEU A 71 10.20 1.98 -11.61
CA LEU A 71 8.99 1.44 -10.98
C LEU A 71 9.17 1.38 -9.44
N PRO A 72 8.36 2.10 -8.64
CA PRO A 72 8.44 2.03 -7.19
C PRO A 72 7.88 0.71 -6.65
N ASP A 73 8.33 0.30 -5.46
CA ASP A 73 7.66 -0.78 -4.71
C ASP A 73 6.33 -0.26 -4.17
N TYR A 74 5.35 -1.15 -3.96
CA TYR A 74 4.09 -0.78 -3.29
C TYR A 74 4.34 -0.10 -1.94
N LYS A 75 5.37 -0.53 -1.20
CA LYS A 75 5.78 0.11 0.05
C LYS A 75 6.11 1.59 -0.19
N ASP A 76 6.95 1.91 -1.16
CA ASP A 76 7.34 3.28 -1.48
C ASP A 76 6.12 4.15 -1.86
N ILE A 77 5.10 3.55 -2.47
CA ILE A 77 3.82 4.21 -2.79
C ILE A 77 3.07 4.58 -1.52
N VAL A 78 2.88 3.62 -0.62
CA VAL A 78 2.17 3.86 0.63
C VAL A 78 2.90 4.88 1.50
N GLU A 79 4.22 4.73 1.67
CA GLU A 79 5.01 5.61 2.55
C GLU A 79 4.94 7.07 2.10
N ARG A 80 5.08 7.37 0.80
CA ARG A 80 4.98 8.74 0.30
C ARG A 80 3.58 9.34 0.40
N ASN A 81 2.54 8.53 0.21
CA ASN A 81 1.17 9.03 0.30
C ASN A 81 0.76 9.27 1.75
N PHE A 82 1.22 8.45 2.70
CA PHE A 82 1.06 8.73 4.13
C PHE A 82 1.83 9.99 4.56
N GLU A 83 3.04 10.22 4.01
CA GLU A 83 3.76 11.48 4.24
C GLU A 83 2.96 12.69 3.77
N GLN A 84 2.44 12.62 2.54
CA GLN A 84 1.63 13.70 1.97
C GLN A 84 0.37 13.93 2.79
N PHE A 85 -0.34 12.86 3.16
CA PHE A 85 -1.51 12.95 4.04
C PHE A 85 -1.14 13.65 5.35
N ILE A 86 -0.12 13.19 6.08
CA ILE A 86 0.30 13.77 7.37
C ILE A 86 0.65 15.26 7.25
N THR A 87 1.35 15.65 6.17
CA THR A 87 1.82 17.03 5.97
C THR A 87 0.72 18.01 5.54
N GLN A 88 -0.45 17.51 5.11
CA GLN A 88 -1.61 18.33 4.79
C GLN A 88 -2.40 18.79 6.02
N HIS A 89 -2.14 18.21 7.20
CA HIS A 89 -2.78 18.57 8.46
C HIS A 89 -1.79 19.11 9.50
N GLN A 90 -2.30 19.79 10.53
CA GLN A 90 -1.50 20.28 11.65
C GLN A 90 -1.48 19.27 12.81
N TYR A 91 -1.02 18.06 12.53
CA TYR A 91 -0.92 17.00 13.53
C TYR A 91 0.19 17.24 14.55
N ASN A 92 -0.09 16.98 15.82
CA ASN A 92 0.89 16.98 16.90
C ASN A 92 1.76 15.71 16.89
N ALA A 93 2.81 15.69 17.71
CA ALA A 93 3.76 14.57 17.75
C ALA A 93 3.13 13.21 18.10
N ASN A 94 2.05 13.17 18.90
CA ASN A 94 1.35 11.92 19.21
C ASN A 94 0.53 11.43 18.01
N GLN A 95 -0.24 12.33 17.37
CA GLN A 95 -1.00 12.02 16.16
C GLN A 95 -0.09 11.48 15.05
N ILE A 96 1.06 12.14 14.81
CA ILE A 96 2.04 11.69 13.81
C ILE A 96 2.56 10.29 14.15
N ARG A 97 2.93 10.02 15.42
CA ARG A 97 3.40 8.68 15.83
C ARG A 97 2.33 7.62 15.63
N PHE A 98 1.08 7.93 15.97
CA PHE A 98 -0.05 7.04 15.73
C PHE A 98 -0.23 6.75 14.23
N LEU A 99 -0.22 7.77 13.37
CA LEU A 99 -0.35 7.61 11.92
C LEU A 99 0.80 6.80 11.30
N ARG A 100 2.03 6.87 11.83
CA ARG A 100 3.13 5.97 11.39
C ARG A 100 2.94 4.52 11.82
N ALA A 101 2.32 4.30 12.98
CA ALA A 101 1.94 2.97 13.40
C ALA A 101 0.81 2.43 12.49
N VAL A 102 -0.19 3.26 12.17
CA VAL A 102 -1.24 2.93 11.19
C VAL A 102 -0.65 2.59 9.84
N GLN A 103 0.28 3.39 9.31
CA GLN A 103 1.01 3.10 8.07
C GLN A 103 1.66 1.71 8.10
N SER A 104 2.28 1.35 9.23
CA SER A 104 2.92 0.03 9.41
C SER A 104 1.90 -1.11 9.41
N VAL A 105 0.78 -0.94 10.13
CA VAL A 105 -0.33 -1.90 10.16
C VAL A 105 -0.95 -2.06 8.78
N PHE A 106 -1.19 -0.95 8.08
CA PHE A 106 -1.73 -0.94 6.73
C PHE A 106 -0.80 -1.64 5.73
N LEU A 107 0.52 -1.39 5.79
CA LEU A 107 1.49 -2.10 4.94
C LEU A 107 1.45 -3.61 5.15
N GLN A 108 1.19 -4.06 6.37
CA GLN A 108 1.08 -5.49 6.73
C GLN A 108 -0.25 -6.10 6.30
N LYS A 109 -1.38 -5.45 6.63
CA LYS A 109 -2.73 -5.96 6.35
C LYS A 109 -3.19 -5.70 4.91
N ARG A 110 -2.58 -4.74 4.22
CA ARG A 110 -2.97 -4.17 2.90
C ARG A 110 -4.39 -3.59 2.86
N ARG A 111 -4.97 -3.34 4.03
CA ARG A 111 -6.29 -2.74 4.26
C ARG A 111 -6.30 -2.14 5.65
N LEU A 112 -7.25 -1.24 5.91
CA LEU A 112 -7.50 -0.68 7.23
C LEU A 112 -9.01 -0.56 7.43
N GLU A 113 -9.52 -1.12 8.52
CA GLU A 113 -10.87 -0.94 9.00
C GLU A 113 -10.85 -0.06 10.26
N VAL A 114 -11.97 0.59 10.60
CA VAL A 114 -12.04 1.43 11.82
C VAL A 114 -11.67 0.65 13.07
N THR A 115 -12.07 -0.62 13.16
CA THR A 115 -11.74 -1.50 14.29
C THR A 115 -10.24 -1.74 14.44
N ASP A 116 -9.49 -1.75 13.33
CA ASP A 116 -8.04 -1.95 13.38
C ASP A 116 -7.34 -0.85 14.18
N LEU A 117 -7.92 0.36 14.25
CA LEU A 117 -7.37 1.49 15.00
C LEU A 117 -7.30 1.26 16.52
N TYR A 118 -8.06 0.28 17.02
CA TYR A 118 -8.18 -0.07 18.44
C TYR A 118 -7.55 -1.43 18.78
N ASP A 119 -7.03 -2.15 17.78
CA ASP A 119 -6.42 -3.46 17.94
C ASP A 119 -4.89 -3.37 18.09
N GLU A 120 -4.24 -4.45 18.55
CA GLU A 120 -2.78 -4.53 18.56
C GLU A 120 -2.20 -4.33 17.13
N PRO A 121 -1.14 -3.50 16.96
CA PRO A 121 -0.33 -2.80 17.96
C PRO A 121 -0.73 -1.34 18.26
N LEU A 122 -1.88 -0.88 17.77
CA LEU A 122 -2.35 0.51 17.92
C LEU A 122 -2.97 0.77 19.30
N ASP A 123 -3.54 -0.26 19.94
CA ASP A 123 -3.99 -0.26 21.34
C ASP A 123 -2.93 0.24 22.34
N ARG A 124 -1.63 0.10 22.04
CA ARG A 124 -0.50 0.55 22.85
C ARG A 124 -0.46 2.08 23.06
N PHE A 125 -1.18 2.85 22.24
CA PHE A 125 -1.32 4.29 22.40
C PHE A 125 -2.40 4.66 23.45
N GLY A 126 -3.18 3.68 23.92
CA GLY A 126 -4.31 3.81 24.83
C GLY A 126 -5.63 3.47 24.13
N GLU A 127 -6.56 2.84 24.85
CA GLU A 127 -7.87 2.43 24.32
C GLU A 127 -8.72 3.61 23.80
N ASP A 128 -8.46 4.82 24.29
CA ASP A 128 -9.13 6.08 23.91
C ASP A 128 -8.23 6.99 23.05
N ALA A 129 -7.13 6.47 22.49
CA ALA A 129 -6.16 7.28 21.75
C ALA A 129 -6.79 7.94 20.51
N VAL A 130 -7.68 7.22 19.82
CA VAL A 130 -8.34 7.72 18.62
C VAL A 130 -9.24 8.90 18.98
N GLU A 131 -10.12 8.76 19.97
CA GLU A 131 -11.05 9.80 20.42
C GLU A 131 -10.34 10.99 21.07
N ARG A 132 -9.20 10.74 21.73
CA ARG A 132 -8.41 11.80 22.35
C ARG A 132 -7.71 12.69 21.32
N TRP A 133 -7.30 12.11 20.19
CA TRP A 133 -6.40 12.79 19.25
C TRP A 133 -7.01 13.09 17.90
N PHE A 134 -8.08 12.44 17.50
CA PHE A 134 -8.68 12.62 16.18
C PHE A 134 -10.17 12.90 16.32
N THR A 135 -10.66 13.78 15.46
CA THR A 135 -12.09 13.98 15.24
C THR A 135 -12.66 12.82 14.42
N GLU A 136 -13.98 12.64 14.47
CA GLU A 136 -14.66 11.64 13.63
C GLU A 136 -14.40 11.88 12.13
N ASP A 137 -14.35 13.15 11.71
CA ASP A 137 -14.05 13.53 10.33
C ASP A 137 -12.62 13.12 9.93
N GLU A 138 -11.61 13.36 10.78
CA GLU A 138 -10.22 12.94 10.53
C GLU A 138 -10.07 11.41 10.48
N VAL A 139 -10.83 10.67 11.31
CA VAL A 139 -10.86 9.20 11.26
C VAL A 139 -11.47 8.74 9.94
N ASN A 140 -12.62 9.28 9.55
CA ASN A 140 -13.27 8.94 8.29
C ASN A 140 -12.39 9.27 7.08
N GLU A 141 -11.71 10.41 7.11
CA GLU A 141 -10.76 10.83 6.08
C GLU A 141 -9.57 9.86 5.97
N LEU A 142 -9.00 9.45 7.11
CA LEU A 142 -7.93 8.44 7.15
C LEU A 142 -8.39 7.11 6.54
N ILE A 143 -9.58 6.63 6.90
CA ILE A 143 -10.12 5.39 6.32
C ILE A 143 -10.29 5.53 4.81
N TYR A 144 -10.98 6.58 4.34
CA TYR A 144 -11.18 6.84 2.92
C TYR A 144 -9.85 6.94 2.15
N PHE A 145 -8.86 7.63 2.73
CA PHE A 145 -7.52 7.70 2.20
C PHE A 145 -6.91 6.30 2.04
N THR A 146 -6.91 5.47 3.08
CA THR A 146 -6.30 4.13 3.02
C THR A 146 -7.02 3.17 2.08
N GLU A 147 -8.33 3.30 1.90
CA GLU A 147 -9.10 2.51 0.93
C GLU A 147 -8.59 2.70 -0.51
N GLN A 148 -8.17 3.92 -0.88
CA GLN A 148 -7.60 4.19 -2.20
C GLN A 148 -6.32 3.38 -2.48
N PHE A 149 -5.59 3.00 -1.43
CA PHE A 149 -4.31 2.31 -1.52
C PHE A 149 -4.38 0.82 -1.15
N ALA A 150 -5.53 0.31 -0.67
CA ALA A 150 -5.67 -1.09 -0.23
C ALA A 150 -5.31 -2.07 -1.38
N ALA A 151 -4.71 -3.23 -1.13
CA ALA A 151 -4.21 -4.11 -2.21
C ALA A 151 -4.30 -5.62 -1.95
#